data_AF-A0A354GZ96-F1
#
_entry.id   AF-A0A354GZ96-F1
#
_cell.length_a   1.000
_cell.length_b   1.000
_cell.length_c   1.000
_cell.angle_alpha   90.00
_cell.angle_beta   90.00
_cell.angle_gamma   90.00
#
_symmetry.space_group_name_H-M   'P 1'
#
loop_
_entity.id
_entity.type
_entity.pdbx_description
1 polymer ?
#
loop_
_entity_poly.entity_id
_entity_poly.type
_entity_poly.pdbx_seq_one_letter_code
_entity_poly.pdbx_strand_id
1 'polypeptide(L)' 'MNITDEKVFELSHGELVAWVDPGAALHLKCVTAHGDPVELNAEEVKSLCEALLKLVREIE' A
#
# COMPACT_ATOMS: atom_id res chain seq x y z
N MET A 1 -3.07 3.08 14.99
CA MET A 1 -3.60 1.84 14.38
C MET A 1 -2.46 0.85 14.40
N ASN A 2 -2.60 -0.27 15.12
CA ASN A 2 -1.64 -1.38 15.01
C ASN A 2 -1.99 -2.12 13.72
N ILE A 3 -1.33 -1.76 12.62
CA ILE A 3 -1.35 -2.58 11.41
C ILE A 3 -0.45 -3.77 11.73
N THR A 4 -1.04 -4.95 11.90
CA THR A 4 -0.29 -6.18 12.17
C THR A 4 0.58 -6.52 10.96
N ASP A 5 1.86 -6.80 11.22
CA ASP A 5 2.99 -6.85 10.27
C ASP A 5 2.86 -7.74 9.02
N GLU A 6 1.83 -8.57 8.87
CA GLU A 6 1.90 -9.67 7.90
C GLU A 6 1.47 -9.35 6.46
N LYS A 7 0.88 -8.19 6.17
CA LYS A 7 0.40 -7.88 4.79
C LYS A 7 0.56 -6.40 4.42
N VAL A 8 1.70 -5.80 4.76
CA VAL A 8 1.95 -4.37 4.50
C VAL A 8 2.96 -4.19 3.38
N PHE A 9 2.58 -3.42 2.36
CA PHE A 9 3.51 -2.82 1.39
C PHE A 9 3.72 -1.36 1.74
N GLU A 10 4.98 -0.93 1.81
CA GLU A 10 5.35 0.43 2.14
C GLU A 10 6.36 0.99 1.12
N LEU A 11 6.13 2.23 0.68
CA LEU A 11 7.07 3.02 -0.11
C LEU A 11 7.12 4.46 0.43
N SER A 12 8.13 5.20 -0.01
CA SER A 12 8.29 6.64 0.30
C SER A 12 8.24 6.93 1.81
N HIS A 13 8.94 6.13 2.63
CA HIS A 13 9.00 6.29 4.09
C HIS A 13 7.64 6.32 4.79
N GLY A 14 6.68 5.52 4.33
CA GLY A 14 5.37 5.39 4.96
C GLY A 14 4.30 6.36 4.43
N GLU A 15 4.61 7.14 3.40
CA GLU A 15 3.63 8.00 2.72
C GLU A 15 2.73 7.21 1.78
N LEU A 16 3.25 6.10 1.26
CA LEU A 16 2.46 5.08 0.57
C LEU A 16 2.45 3.80 1.40
N VAL A 17 1.26 3.37 1.80
CA VAL A 17 1.05 2.12 2.53
C VAL A 17 -0.17 1.40 1.96
N ALA A 18 0.00 0.12 1.60
CA ALA A 18 -1.11 -0.75 1.21
C ALA A 18 -1.17 -1.98 2.12
N TRP A 19 -2.37 -2.39 2.54
CA TRP A 19 -2.54 -3.58 3.37
C TRP A 19 -3.89 -4.24 3.18
N VAL A 20 -3.99 -5.49 3.61
CA VAL A 20 -5.25 -6.26 3.63
C VAL A 20 -5.69 -6.43 5.07
N ASP A 21 -6.96 -6.13 5.36
CA ASP A 21 -7.53 -6.41 6.67
C ASP A 21 -8.10 -7.84 6.75
N PRO A 22 -8.37 -8.37 7.97
CA PRO A 22 -8.99 -9.68 8.14
C PRO A 22 -10.39 -9.80 7.52
N GLY A 23 -11.01 -8.69 7.09
CA GLY A 23 -12.28 -8.63 6.38
C GLY A 23 -12.15 -8.73 4.87
N ALA A 24 -10.96 -9.06 4.37
CA ALA A 24 -10.65 -9.22 2.95
C ALA A 24 -10.79 -7.90 2.14
N ALA A 25 -10.66 -6.75 2.80
CA ALA A 25 -10.59 -5.47 2.13
C ALA A 25 -9.14 -5.03 1.91
N LEU A 26 -8.83 -4.62 0.68
CA LEU A 26 -7.59 -3.92 0.36
C LEU A 26 -7.72 -2.44 0.74
N HIS A 27 -6.80 -1.97 1.56
CA HIS A 27 -6.65 -0.56 1.92
C HIS A 27 -5.40 0.00 1.25
N LEU A 28 -5.49 1.24 0.78
CA LEU A 28 -4.37 1.98 0.20
C LEU A 28 -4.40 3.42 0.74
N LYS A 29 -3.30 3.80 1.40
CA LYS A 29 -2.99 5.18 1.77
C LYS A 29 -1.85 5.65 0.86
N CYS A 30 -2.04 6.78 0.21
CA CYS A 30 -1.05 7.37 -0.69
C CYS A 30 -1.06 8.90 -0.54
N VAL A 31 -0.65 9.36 0.65
CA VAL A 31 -0.60 10.78 1.00
C VAL A 31 0.64 11.07 1.82
N THR A 32 1.29 12.21 1.55
CA THR A 32 2.47 12.69 2.29
C THR A 32 2.12 13.00 3.74
N ALA A 33 3.14 13.28 4.56
CA ALA A 33 2.93 13.77 5.93
C ALA A 33 2.07 15.06 6.01
N HIS A 34 2.01 15.82 4.93
CA HIS A 34 1.21 17.05 4.82
C HIS A 34 -0.19 16.83 4.24
N GLY A 35 -0.51 15.60 3.81
CA GLY A 35 -1.79 15.25 3.21
C GLY A 35 -1.85 15.47 1.70
N ASP A 36 -0.73 15.84 1.07
CA ASP A 36 -0.64 15.99 -0.38
C ASP A 36 -0.56 14.62 -1.06
N PRO A 37 -0.94 14.50 -2.34
CA PRO A 37 -0.70 13.27 -3.11
C PRO A 37 0.78 12.94 -3.18
N VAL A 38 1.12 11.65 -3.04
CA VAL A 38 2.49 11.17 -3.29
C VAL A 38 2.75 11.14 -4.79
N GLU A 39 3.82 11.80 -5.24
CA GLU A 39 4.28 11.71 -6.62
C GLU A 39 5.05 10.39 -6.81
N LEU A 40 4.70 9.64 -7.85
CA LEU A 40 5.34 8.39 -8.20
C LEU A 40 5.89 8.47 -9.62
N ASN A 41 7.13 8.03 -9.80
CA ASN A 41 7.70 7.80 -11.10
C ASN A 41 7.22 6.45 -11.69
N ALA A 42 7.58 6.18 -12.95
CA ALA A 42 7.12 4.98 -13.65
C ALA A 42 7.55 3.65 -12.98
N GLU A 43 8.72 3.60 -12.37
CA GLU A 43 9.24 2.42 -11.68
C GLU A 43 8.50 2.17 -10.35
N GLU A 44 8.20 3.26 -9.62
CA GLU A 44 7.43 3.22 -8.39
C GLU A 44 5.98 2.80 -8.66
N VAL A 45 5.36 3.30 -9.72
CA VAL A 45 4.02 2.87 -10.18
C VAL A 45 4.02 1.38 -10.50
N LYS A 46 5.05 0.88 -11.19
CA LYS A 46 5.17 -0.55 -11.50
C LYS A 46 5.27 -1.39 -10.22
N SER A 47 6.12 -0.97 -9.29
CA SER A 47 6.31 -1.64 -8.00
C SER A 47 5.02 -1.68 -7.18
N LEU A 48 4.27 -0.57 -7.17
CA LEU A 48 2.95 -0.50 -6.55
C LEU A 48 1.99 -1.51 -7.17
N CYS A 49 1.84 -1.52 -8.49
CA CYS A 49 0.94 -2.46 -9.17
C CYS A 49 1.26 -3.92 -8.86
N GLU A 50 2.55 -4.29 -8.86
CA GLU A 50 2.99 -5.64 -8.51
C GLU A 50 2.67 -6.01 -7.06
N ALA A 51 2.82 -5.07 -6.12
CA ALA A 51 2.45 -5.26 -4.73
C ALA A 51 0.94 -5.43 -4.54
N LEU A 52 0.13 -4.58 -5.18
CA LEU A 52 -1.33 -4.67 -5.12
C LEU A 52 -1.83 -6.01 -5.68
N LEU A 53 -1.24 -6.49 -6.79
CA LEU A 53 -1.58 -7.81 -7.34
C LEU A 53 -1.24 -8.96 -6.38
N LYS A 54 -0.15 -8.85 -5.62
CA LYS A 54 0.19 -9.84 -4.58
C LYS A 54 -0.81 -9.80 -3.42
N LEU A 55 -1.15 -8.60 -2.94
CA LEU A 55 -2.09 -8.41 -1.84
C LEU A 55 -3.51 -8.88 -2.20
N VAL A 56 -3.96 -8.72 -3.45
CA VAL A 56 -5.29 -9.20 -3.87
C VAL A 56 -5.38 -10.74 -3.83
N ARG A 57 -4.30 -11.46 -4.09
CA ARG A 57 -4.30 -12.95 -3.99
C ARG A 57 -4.44 -13.44 -2.54
N GLU A 58 -4.15 -12.57 -1.58
CA GLU A 58 -4.26 -12.84 -0.15
C GLU A 58 -5.68 -12.59 0.38
N ILE A 59 -6.58 -12.07 -0.46
CA ILE A 59 -8.01 -11.81 -0.19
C ILE A 59 -8.89 -12.99 -0.65
N GLU A 60 -8.41 -13.81 -1.60
CA GLU A 60 -9.14 -14.93 -2.21
C GLU A 60 -9.16 -16.22 -1.38
#